data_AF-A0A365U9Y1-F1
#
_entry.id   AF-A0A365U9Y1-F1
#
_cell.length_a   1.000
_cell.length_b   1.000
_cell.length_c   1.000
_cell.angle_alpha   90.00
_cell.angle_beta   90.00
_cell.angle_gamma   90.00
#
_symmetry.space_group_name_H-M   'P 1'
#
loop_
_entity.id
_entity.type
_entity.pdbx_description
1 polymer ?
#
loop_
_entity_poly.entity_id
_entity_poly.type
_entity_poly.pdbx_seq_one_letter_code
_entity_poly.pdbx_strand_id
1 'polypeptide(L)' 'MSQSRLLSALEAVANVAAGFAVALIVQLGVFPRVGIAATLSQNAALAGIFTAVSLVRSYLLRRLFDRNGAAP' A
#
# COMPACT_ATOMS: atom_id res chain seq x y z
N MET A 1 -9.46 -19.92 -15.15
CA MET A 1 -10.35 -19.87 -13.97
C MET A 1 -10.78 -18.42 -13.76
N SER A 2 -12.07 -18.11 -13.72
CA SER A 2 -12.52 -16.72 -13.56
C SER A 2 -12.57 -16.38 -12.07
N GLN A 3 -11.50 -15.77 -11.54
CA GLN A 3 -11.55 -15.08 -10.25
C GLN A 3 -12.74 -14.10 -10.31
N SER A 4 -13.67 -14.20 -9.35
CA SER A 4 -14.83 -13.30 -9.36
C SER A 4 -14.33 -11.86 -9.17
N ARG A 5 -14.92 -10.91 -9.90
CA ARG A 5 -14.53 -9.48 -9.81
C ARG A 5 -14.63 -8.96 -8.37
N LEU A 6 -15.56 -9.51 -7.60
CA LEU A 6 -15.73 -9.24 -6.16
C LEU A 6 -14.55 -9.73 -5.32
N LEU A 7 -14.06 -10.94 -5.60
CA LEU A 7 -12.96 -11.54 -4.85
C LEU A 7 -11.64 -10.77 -5.10
N SER A 8 -11.40 -10.36 -6.35
CA SER A 8 -10.27 -9.50 -6.68
C SER A 8 -10.36 -8.10 -6.04
N ALA A 9 -11.56 -7.53 -5.95
CA ALA A 9 -11.76 -6.26 -5.24
C ALA A 9 -11.49 -6.39 -3.74
N LEU A 10 -11.95 -7.48 -3.10
CA LEU A 10 -11.67 -7.76 -1.69
C LEU A 10 -10.19 -7.97 -1.43
N GLU A 11 -9.50 -8.69 -2.32
CA GLU A 11 -8.05 -8.94 -2.23
C GLU A 11 -7.25 -7.63 -2.36
N ALA A 12 -7.67 -6.74 -3.26
CA ALA A 12 -7.09 -5.41 -3.38
C ALA A 12 -7.31 -4.59 -2.10
N VAL A 13 -8.54 -4.54 -1.58
CA VAL A 13 -8.87 -3.80 -0.34
C VAL A 13 -8.10 -4.36 0.86
N ALA A 14 -7.99 -5.68 1.00
CA ALA A 14 -7.25 -6.32 2.08
C ALA A 14 -5.76 -5.97 2.03
N ASN A 15 -5.15 -5.98 0.84
CA ASN A 15 -3.75 -5.56 0.66
C ASN A 15 -3.53 -4.09 1.00
N VAL A 16 -4.45 -3.21 0.61
CA VAL A 16 -4.43 -1.79 0.98
C VAL A 16 -4.53 -1.60 2.48
N ALA A 17 -5.51 -2.25 3.12
CA ALA A 17 -5.72 -2.16 4.55
C ALA A 17 -4.52 -2.68 5.36
N ALA A 18 -3.93 -3.80 4.94
CA ALA A 18 -2.73 -4.36 5.57
C ALA A 18 -1.53 -3.42 5.44
N GLY A 19 -1.29 -2.87 4.23
CA GLY A 19 -0.22 -1.90 4.00
C GLY A 19 -0.38 -0.63 4.86
N PHE A 20 -1.61 -0.12 4.94
CA PHE A 20 -1.96 1.03 5.77
C PHE A 20 -1.70 0.76 7.26
N ALA A 21 -2.16 -0.37 7.78
CA ALA A 21 -2.00 -0.74 9.18
C ALA A 21 -0.51 -0.87 9.56
N VAL A 22 0.28 -1.56 8.74
CA VAL A 22 1.73 -1.71 8.94
C VAL A 22 2.41 -0.34 8.93
N ALA A 23 2.10 0.52 7.95
CA ALA A 23 2.68 1.85 7.86
C ALA A 23 2.35 2.70 9.10
N LEU A 24 1.11 2.65 9.59
CA LEU A 24 0.70 3.39 10.77
C LEU A 24 1.45 2.91 12.03
N ILE A 25 1.55 1.60 12.22
CA ILE A 25 2.27 0.99 13.35
C ILE A 25 3.75 1.40 13.35
N VAL A 26 4.41 1.32 12.18
CA VAL A 26 5.81 1.71 12.03
C VAL A 26 6.00 3.19 12.35
N GLN A 27 5.16 4.07 11.82
CA GLN A 27 5.28 5.51 12.06
C GLN A 27 5.10 5.85 13.55
N LEU A 28 4.08 5.28 14.21
CA LEU A 28 3.85 5.48 15.65
C LEU A 28 5.03 4.99 16.50
N GLY A 29 5.73 3.94 16.07
CA GLY A 29 6.94 3.46 16.76
C GLY A 29 8.18 4.28 16.43
N VAL A 30 8.44 4.55 15.15
CA VAL A 30 9.71 5.10 14.69
C VAL A 30 9.76 6.61 14.86
N PHE A 31 8.68 7.34 14.58
CA PHE A 31 8.68 8.81 14.58
C PHE A 31 9.13 9.42 15.92
N PRO A 32 8.66 8.94 17.09
CA PRO A 32 9.15 9.43 18.37
C PRO A 32 10.65 9.20 18.58
N ARG A 33 11.19 8.10 18.03
CA ARG A 33 12.62 7.74 18.16
C ARG A 33 13.54 8.60 17.28
N VAL A 34 13.00 9.14 16.19
CA VAL A 34 13.74 10.01 15.25
C VAL A 34 13.41 11.50 15.45
N GLY A 35 12.70 11.86 16.51
CA GLY A 35 12.37 13.26 16.84
C GLY A 35 11.27 13.86 15.98
N ILE A 36 10.46 13.04 15.29
CA ILE A 36 9.31 13.49 14.50
C ILE A 36 8.07 13.50 15.39
N ALA A 37 7.56 14.68 15.70
CA ALA A 37 6.28 14.85 16.37
C ALA A 37 5.16 14.88 15.32
N ALA A 38 4.45 13.77 15.17
CA ALA A 38 3.27 13.67 14.30
C ALA A 38 2.05 13.22 15.09
N THR A 39 0.90 13.86 14.86
CA THR A 39 -0.37 13.45 15.43
C THR A 39 -0.84 12.13 14.81
N LEU A 40 -1.78 11.44 15.47
CA LEU A 40 -2.38 10.22 14.91
C LEU A 40 -3.01 10.46 13.53
N SER A 41 -3.65 11.61 13.33
CA SER A 41 -4.24 12.00 12.04
C SER A 41 -3.19 12.21 10.94
N GLN A 42 -2.03 12.79 11.28
CA GLN A 42 -0.92 12.94 10.33
C GLN A 42 -0.31 11.58 9.95
N ASN A 43 -0.11 10.70 10.93
CA ASN A 43 0.39 9.34 10.69
C ASN A 43 -0.60 8.52 9.83
N ALA A 44 -1.91 8.66 10.09
CA ALA A 44 -2.95 8.03 9.28
C ALA A 44 -2.96 8.57 7.84
N ALA A 45 -2.86 9.89 7.64
CA ALA A 45 -2.79 10.48 6.31
C ALA A 45 -1.56 9.99 5.53
N LEU A 46 -0.39 9.97 6.18
CA LEU A 46 0.86 9.46 5.59
C LEU A 46 0.77 7.98 5.24
N ALA A 47 0.23 7.14 6.14
CA ALA A 47 -0.02 5.73 5.88
C ALA A 47 -0.92 5.52 4.65
N GLY A 48 -1.97 6.36 4.51
CA GLY A 48 -2.86 6.36 3.35
C GLY A 48 -2.13 6.70 2.04
N ILE A 49 -1.33 7.77 2.05
CA ILE A 49 -0.56 8.21 0.88
C ILE A 49 0.45 7.13 0.45
N PHE A 50 1.22 6.58 1.39
CA PHE A 50 2.19 5.53 1.08
C PHE A 50 1.52 4.28 0.50
N THR A 51 0.35 3.92 1.03
CA THR A 51 -0.43 2.79 0.52
C THR A 51 -0.87 3.05 -0.92
N ALA A 52 -1.44 4.21 -1.21
CA ALA A 52 -1.85 4.60 -2.56
C ALA A 52 -0.68 4.60 -3.54
N VAL A 53 0.46 5.19 -3.15
CA VAL A 53 1.69 5.20 -3.97
C VAL A 53 2.20 3.77 -4.23
N SER A 54 2.18 2.89 -3.22
CA SER A 54 2.60 1.50 -3.35
C SER A 54 1.72 0.73 -4.34
N LEU A 55 0.40 0.95 -4.32
CA LEU A 55 -0.53 0.37 -5.28
C LEU A 55 -0.25 0.85 -6.70
N VAL A 56 -0.13 2.18 -6.89
CA VAL A 56 0.15 2.78 -8.20
C VAL A 56 1.45 2.22 -8.76
N ARG A 57 2.52 2.19 -7.95
CA ARG A 57 3.79 1.58 -8.33
C ARG A 57 3.63 0.12 -8.75
N SER A 58 2.91 -0.68 -7.94
CA SER A 58 2.73 -2.11 -8.21
C SER A 58 1.93 -2.36 -9.50
N TYR A 59 0.91 -1.54 -9.76
CA TYR A 59 0.14 -1.57 -10.99
C TYR A 59 0.99 -1.17 -12.21
N LEU A 60 1.76 -0.08 -12.10
CA LEU A 60 2.63 0.39 -13.16
C LEU A 60 3.72 -0.65 -13.49
N LEU A 61 4.36 -1.25 -12.48
CA LEU A 61 5.35 -2.31 -12.69
C LEU A 61 4.74 -3.53 -13.38
N ARG A 62 3.57 -3.99 -12.94
CA ARG A 62 2.85 -5.11 -13.58
C ARG A 62 2.52 -4.77 -15.03
N ARG A 63 2.02 -3.56 -15.29
CA ARG A 63 1.72 -3.07 -16.64
C ARG A 63 2.95 -2.92 -17.54
N LEU A 64 4.11 -2.57 -16.97
CA LEU A 64 5.37 -2.47 -17.70
C LEU A 64 5.94 -3.86 -18.03
N PHE A 65 5.91 -4.81 -17.11
CA PHE A 65 6.34 -6.19 -17.36
C PHE A 65 5.44 -6.90 -18.38
N ASP A 66 4.11 -6.72 -18.27
CA ASP A 66 3.14 -7.23 -19.25
C ASP A 66 3.38 -6.64 -20.66
N ARG A 67 3.78 -5.35 -20.75
CA ARG A 67 4.08 -4.68 -22.02
C ARG A 67 5.42 -5.09 -22.62
N ASN A 68 6.39 -5.46 -21.79
CA ASN A 68 7.74 -5.79 -22.23
C ASN A 68 7.93 -7.30 -22.52
N GLY A 69 6.85 -8.10 -22.45
CA GLY A 69 6.92 -9.55 -22.73
C GLY A 69 7.74 -10.36 -21.72
N ALA A 70 8.15 -9.75 -20.60
CA ALA A 70 8.80 -10.44 -19.50
C ALA A 70 7.72 -11.13 -18.65
N ALA A 71 7.13 -12.19 -19.20
CA ALA A 71 6.45 -13.18 -18.40
C ALA A 71 7.52 -14.01 -17.65
N PRO A 72 7.34 -14.34 -16.36
CA PRO A 72 7.84 -15.60 -15.85
C PRO A 72 7.08 -16.77 -16.51
#